data_AF-A0A958H5V7-F1
#
_entry.id   AF-A0A958H5V7-F1
#
_cell.length_a   1.000
_cell.length_b   1.000
_cell.length_c   1.000
_cell.angle_alpha   90.00
_cell.angle_beta   90.00
_cell.angle_gamma   90.00
#
_symmetry.space_group_name_H-M   'P 1'
#
loop_
_entity.id
_entity.type
_entity.pdbx_description
1 polymer ?
#
loop_
_entity_poly.entity_id
_entity_poly.type
_entity_poly.pdbx_seq_one_letter_code
_entity_poly.pdbx_strand_id
1 'polypeptide(L)'
;RRRYRDAVCIALTATATPRVQRDIQESLGFADADVFVASFNRRNLQLAVQPRTGGLSQVLTFLQDHRDQSGIIYCSTRDQVDSLA
;
A
#
# COMPACT_ATOMS: atom_id res chain seq x y z
N ARG A 1 16.21 8.98 20.03
CA ARG A 1 17.30 8.33 20.80
C ARG A 1 18.34 9.29 21.41
N ARG A 2 18.42 10.58 20.99
CA ARG A 2 19.34 11.57 21.62
C ARG A 2 18.92 12.01 23.03
N ARG A 3 17.61 12.21 23.26
CA ARG A 3 17.06 12.68 24.54
C ARG A 3 16.84 11.57 25.57
N TYR A 4 16.45 10.38 25.12
CA TYR A 4 16.24 9.20 25.95
C TYR A 4 17.17 8.09 25.44
N ARG A 5 18.37 7.99 26.03
CA ARG A 5 19.41 7.06 25.56
C ARG A 5 19.18 5.63 26.02
N ASP A 6 18.62 5.46 27.22
CA ASP A 6 18.42 4.13 27.83
C ASP A 6 17.06 3.50 27.48
N ALA A 7 16.21 4.24 26.75
CA ALA A 7 14.91 3.74 26.32
C ALA A 7 15.05 2.77 25.15
N VAL A 8 14.42 1.60 25.28
CA VAL A 8 14.25 0.65 24.16
C VAL A 8 13.31 1.27 23.14
N CYS A 9 13.69 1.22 21.86
CA CYS A 9 12.93 1.79 20.76
C CYS A 9 12.72 0.73 19.69
N ILE A 10 11.54 0.76 19.06
CA ILE A 10 11.19 -0.08 17.91
C ILE A 10 10.53 0.80 16.85
N ALA A 11 10.80 0.51 15.57
CA ALA A 11 10.15 1.14 14.42
C ALA A 11 9.31 0.08 13.69
N LEU A 12 8.03 0.37 13.44
CA LEU A 12 7.10 -0.55 12.78
C LEU A 12 6.48 0.13 11.56
N THR A 13 6.38 -0.61 10.46
CA THR A 13 5.70 -0.18 9.24
C THR A 13 5.13 -1.38 8.50
N ALA A 14 4.01 -1.21 7.80
CA ALA A 14 3.40 -2.26 6.99
C ALA A 14 3.99 -2.33 5.57
N THR A 15 4.52 -1.21 5.07
CA THR A 15 5.02 -1.09 3.68
C THR A 15 6.38 -0.42 3.67
N ALA A 16 7.44 -1.20 3.42
CA ALA A 16 8.78 -0.65 3.23
C ALA A 16 9.58 -1.53 2.26
N THR A 17 9.92 -0.95 1.10
CA THR A 17 10.90 -1.56 0.19
C THR A 17 12.28 -1.56 0.84
N PRO A 18 13.26 -2.35 0.35
CA PRO A 18 14.62 -2.35 0.91
C PRO A 18 15.26 -0.96 0.97
N ARG A 19 14.95 -0.09 0.01
CA ARG A 19 15.41 1.31 0.02
C ARG A 19 14.78 2.12 1.16
N VAL A 20 13.46 1.99 1.35
CA VAL A 20 12.73 2.68 2.42
C VAL A 20 13.15 2.17 3.80
N GLN A 21 13.41 0.87 3.95
CA GLN A 21 13.92 0.30 5.21
C GLN A 21 15.24 0.96 5.63
N ARG A 22 16.20 1.09 4.70
CA ARG A 22 17.48 1.78 4.96
C ARG A 22 17.27 3.25 5.35
N ASP A 23 16.42 3.95 4.62
CA ASP A 23 16.11 5.36 4.89
C ASP A 23 15.51 5.56 6.30
N ILE A 24 14.63 4.66 6.73
CA ILE A 24 14.09 4.63 8.10
C ILE A 24 15.21 4.37 9.12
N GLN A 25 16.08 3.39 8.85
CA GLN A 25 17.18 3.07 9.77
C GLN A 25 18.14 4.24 9.95
N GLU A 26 18.52 4.92 8.87
CA GLU A 26 19.39 6.10 8.91
C GLU A 26 18.69 7.26 9.64
N SER A 27 17.46 7.59 9.24
CA SER A 27 16.70 8.72 9.78
C SER A 27 16.40 8.60 11.27
N LEU A 28 16.13 7.38 11.76
CA LEU A 28 15.78 7.14 13.15
C LEU A 28 16.98 6.72 14.03
N GLY A 29 18.16 6.48 13.42
CA GLY A 29 19.36 6.01 14.13
C GLY A 29 19.24 4.56 14.60
N PHE A 30 18.88 3.67 13.68
CA PHE A 30 18.75 2.20 13.83
C PHE A 30 19.73 1.44 12.92
N ALA A 31 20.89 2.03 12.61
CA ALA A 31 21.88 1.43 11.71
C ALA A 31 22.30 0.01 12.12
N ASP A 32 22.47 -0.24 13.42
CA ASP A 32 22.90 -1.54 13.97
C ASP A 32 21.74 -2.37 14.55
N ALA A 33 20.48 -2.03 14.24
CA ALA A 33 19.33 -2.74 14.77
C ALA A 33 18.92 -3.92 13.87
N ASP A 34 18.43 -5.00 14.50
CA ASP A 34 17.86 -6.13 13.77
C ASP A 34 16.62 -5.72 12.96
N VAL A 35 16.52 -6.26 11.75
CA VAL A 35 15.39 -6.01 10.84
C VAL A 35 14.56 -7.28 10.71
N PHE A 36 13.28 -7.17 11.06
CA PHE A 36 12.32 -8.26 10.96
C PHE A 36 11.32 -7.98 9.83
N VAL A 37 11.28 -8.89 8.85
CA VAL A 37 10.37 -8.77 7.70
C VAL A 37 9.42 -9.96 7.69
N ALA A 38 8.14 -9.66 7.90
CA ALA A 38 7.07 -10.64 7.74
C ALA A 38 6.68 -10.82 6.26
N SER A 39 5.92 -11.87 5.96
CA SER A 39 5.44 -12.10 4.59
C SER A 39 4.49 -10.98 4.14
N PHE A 40 4.72 -10.48 2.93
CA PHE A 40 3.83 -9.55 2.24
C PHE A 40 2.63 -10.26 1.57
N ASN A 41 2.67 -11.59 1.47
CA ASN A 41 1.69 -12.34 0.68
C ASN A 41 0.32 -12.38 1.35
N ARG A 42 -0.70 -11.93 0.62
CA ARG A 42 -2.11 -12.05 0.99
C ARG A 42 -2.77 -13.09 0.10
N ARG A 43 -2.68 -14.37 0.50
CA ARG A 43 -3.18 -15.53 -0.27
C ARG A 43 -4.66 -15.46 -0.65
N ASN A 44 -5.44 -14.64 0.06
CA ASN A 44 -6.87 -14.42 -0.19
C ASN A 44 -7.14 -13.29 -1.20
N LEU A 45 -6.11 -12.63 -1.74
CA LEU A 45 -6.26 -11.57 -2.74
C LEU A 45 -5.81 -12.09 -4.10
N GLN A 46 -6.68 -11.96 -5.10
CA GLN A 46 -6.35 -12.17 -6.50
C GLN A 46 -5.90 -10.84 -7.11
N LEU A 47 -4.73 -10.84 -7.73
CA LEU A 47 -4.21 -9.68 -8.48
C LEU A 47 -4.40 -9.93 -9.97
N ALA A 48 -5.12 -9.05 -10.65
CA ALA A 48 -5.35 -9.09 -12.09
C ALA A 48 -4.98 -7.74 -12.72
N VAL A 49 -4.44 -7.77 -13.94
CA VAL A 49 -4.07 -6.58 -14.70
C VAL A 49 -4.65 -6.72 -16.10
N GLN A 50 -5.37 -5.69 -16.55
CA GLN A 50 -5.96 -5.64 -17.87
C GLN A 50 -5.51 -4.36 -18.59
N PRO A 51 -5.17 -4.42 -19.90
CA PRO A 51 -4.93 -3.23 -20.70
C PRO A 51 -6.15 -2.30 -20.70
N ARG A 52 -5.91 -0.99 -20.68
CA ARG A 52 -6.97 0.01 -20.70
C ARG A 52 -7.52 0.20 -22.11
N THR A 53 -8.79 -0.14 -22.32
CA THR A 53 -9.54 0.01 -23.57
C THR A 53 -10.93 0.57 -23.25
N GLY A 54 -11.07 1.90 -23.21
CA GLY A 54 -12.31 2.55 -22.77
C GLY A 54 -12.52 2.44 -21.25
N GLY A 55 -11.63 3.04 -20.46
CA GLY A 55 -11.53 2.79 -19.01
C GLY A 55 -12.84 2.83 -18.22
N LEU A 56 -13.76 3.77 -18.51
CA LEU A 56 -15.06 3.83 -17.82
C LEU A 56 -15.93 2.61 -18.12
N SER A 57 -16.06 2.21 -19.39
CA SER A 57 -16.88 1.04 -19.75
C SER A 57 -16.32 -0.25 -19.16
N GLN A 58 -14.99 -0.39 -19.12
CA GLN A 58 -14.35 -1.54 -18.47
C GLN A 58 -14.67 -1.61 -16.97
N VAL A 59 -14.60 -0.47 -16.27
CA VAL A 59 -14.96 -0.40 -14.84
C VAL A 59 -16.43 -0.75 -14.63
N LEU A 60 -17.34 -0.23 -15.46
CA LEU A 60 -18.76 -0.54 -15.37
C LEU A 60 -19.05 -2.03 -15.60
N THR A 61 -18.40 -2.67 -16.58
CA THR A 61 -18.50 -4.12 -16.78
C THR A 61 -17.98 -4.89 -15.56
N PHE A 62 -16.83 -4.50 -15.00
CA PHE A 62 -16.29 -5.14 -13.79
C PHE A 62 -17.26 -5.07 -12.60
N LEU A 63 -17.94 -3.92 -12.42
CA LEU A 63 -18.93 -3.74 -11.35
C LEU A 63 -20.19 -4.57 -11.55
N GLN A 64 -20.59 -4.85 -12.79
CA GLN A 64 -21.73 -5.72 -13.07
C GLN A 64 -21.50 -7.16 -12.57
N ASP A 65 -20.27 -7.67 -12.65
CA ASP A 65 -19.92 -9.00 -12.16
C ASP A 65 -19.83 -9.08 -10.62
N HIS A 66 -19.76 -7.93 -9.94
CA HIS A 66 -19.60 -7.81 -8.49
C HIS A 66 -20.78 -7.07 -7.83
N ARG A 67 -21.99 -7.24 -8.37
CA ARG A 67 -23.21 -6.65 -7.80
C ARG A 67 -23.35 -7.06 -6.33
N ASP A 68 -23.82 -6.11 -5.52
CA ASP A 68 -24.07 -6.27 -4.08
C ASP A 68 -22.81 -6.53 -3.22
N GLN A 69 -21.60 -6.39 -3.78
CA GLN A 69 -20.35 -6.48 -3.03
C GLN A 69 -19.81 -5.08 -2.69
N SER A 70 -19.06 -4.99 -1.58
CA SER A 70 -18.32 -3.78 -1.23
C SER A 70 -17.00 -3.72 -1.99
N GLY A 71 -16.63 -2.54 -2.49
CA GLY A 71 -15.39 -2.34 -3.23
C GLY A 71 -14.85 -0.92 -3.07
N ILE A 72 -13.58 -0.73 -3.45
CA ILE A 72 -12.91 0.57 -3.49
C ILE A 72 -12.36 0.76 -4.90
N ILE A 73 -12.71 1.87 -5.55
CA ILE A 73 -12.13 2.25 -6.84
C ILE A 73 -11.20 3.44 -6.59
N TYR A 74 -9.93 3.28 -6.96
CA TYR A 74 -8.95 4.35 -6.92
C TYR A 74 -8.87 5.05 -8.28
N CYS A 75 -8.96 6.37 -8.27
CA CYS A 75 -8.74 7.21 -9.44
C CYS A 75 -7.52 8.12 -9.22
N SER A 76 -6.89 8.56 -10.30
CA SER A 76 -5.68 9.38 -10.22
C SER A 76 -5.96 10.86 -9.95
N THR A 77 -7.16 11.36 -10.29
CA THR A 77 -7.58 12.74 -10.07
C THR A 77 -8.94 12.82 -9.41
N ARG A 78 -9.22 13.96 -8.76
CA ARG A 78 -10.53 14.25 -8.17
C ARG A 78 -11.63 14.29 -9.24
N ASP A 79 -11.38 14.95 -10.37
CA ASP A 79 -12.34 15.03 -11.48
C ASP A 79 -12.76 13.65 -12.00
N GLN A 80 -11.85 12.65 -11.99
CA GLN A 80 -12.17 11.28 -12.36
C GLN A 80 -13.08 10.59 -11.33
N VAL A 81 -12.87 10.86 -10.03
CA VAL A 81 -13.77 10.37 -8.98
C VAL A 81 -15.16 10.96 -9.18
N ASP A 82 -15.25 12.28 -9.34
CA ASP A 82 -16.51 13.01 -9.49
C ASP A 82 -17.27 12.59 -10.77
N SER A 83 -16.56 12.22 -11.84
CA SER A 83 -17.18 11.73 -13.09
C SER A 83 -17.66 10.28 -13.01
N LEU A 84 -17.15 9.49 -12.04
CA LEU A 84 -17.49 8.08 -11.86
C LEU A 84 -18.63 7.88 -10.85
N ALA A 85 -18.73 8.78 -9.86
CA ALA A 85 -19.73 8.78 -8.81
C ALA A 85 -21.12 9.23 -9.32
#